data_AF-A0A3D3NRC4-F1
#
_entry.id   AF-A0A3D3NRC4-F1
#
_cell.length_a   1.000
_cell.length_b   1.000
_cell.length_c   1.000
_cell.angle_alpha   90.00
_cell.angle_beta   90.00
_cell.angle_gamma   90.00
#
_symmetry.space_group_name_H-M   'P 1'
#
loop_
_entity.id
_entity.type
_entity.pdbx_description
1 polymer ?
#
loop_
_entity_poly.entity_id
_entity_poly.type
_entity_poly.pdbx_seq_one_letter_code
_entity_poly.pdbx_strand_id
1 'polypeptide(L)'
;MSLPSSEDSGTRERILLKAAELFAQRGFESVSLRDLTQAAEVNLAAVNYHFGSKEALIEEVVTRVMRPMNDERLRLLDAAEAAAH
;
A
#
# COMPACT_ATOMS: atom_id res chain seq x y z
N MET A 1 22.05 -3.31 -12.56
CA MET A 1 20.71 -3.02 -12.01
C MET A 1 20.09 -4.36 -11.64
N SER A 2 20.21 -4.78 -10.37
CA SER A 2 19.67 -6.07 -9.94
C SER A 2 18.15 -6.02 -9.96
N LEU A 3 17.54 -7.01 -10.60
CA LEU A 3 16.11 -7.27 -10.47
C LEU A 3 15.80 -7.53 -8.99
N PRO A 4 14.68 -7.02 -8.45
CA PRO A 4 14.29 -7.32 -7.08
C PRO A 4 14.14 -8.84 -6.95
N SER A 5 14.88 -9.43 -6.01
CA SER A 5 14.73 -10.84 -5.65
C SER A 5 13.28 -11.12 -5.23
N SER A 6 12.78 -12.33 -5.43
CA SER A 6 11.43 -12.73 -5.00
C SER A 6 11.16 -12.50 -3.50
N GLU A 7 12.20 -12.46 -2.67
CA GLU A 7 12.11 -12.12 -1.26
C GLU A 7 11.87 -10.62 -1.00
N ASP A 8 12.38 -9.75 -1.87
CA ASP A 8 12.27 -8.30 -1.80
C ASP A 8 10.82 -7.86 -2.05
N SER A 9 10.20 -8.44 -3.09
CA SER A 9 8.79 -8.21 -3.39
C SER A 9 7.86 -8.73 -2.28
N GLY A 10 8.16 -9.90 -1.70
CA GLY A 10 7.41 -10.44 -0.56
C GLY A 10 7.49 -9.58 0.70
N THR A 11 8.67 -9.00 0.97
CA THR A 11 8.87 -8.09 2.11
C THR A 11 8.09 -6.79 1.92
N ARG A 12 8.19 -6.19 0.73
CA ARG A 12 7.44 -4.99 0.38
C ARG A 12 5.93 -5.18 0.50
N GLU A 13 5.41 -6.29 0.00
CA GLU A 13 3.99 -6.64 0.05
C GLU A 13 3.49 -6.76 1.49
N ARG A 14 4.25 -7.44 2.36
CA ARG A 14 3.94 -7.62 3.77
C ARG A 14 3.91 -6.30 4.54
N ILE A 15 4.85 -5.39 4.25
CA ILE A 15 4.86 -4.05 4.83
C ILE A 15 3.60 -3.27 4.41
N LEU A 16 3.25 -3.28 3.12
CA LEU A 16 2.05 -2.60 2.62
C LEU A 16 0.76 -3.12 3.28
N LEU A 17 0.62 -4.44 3.39
CA LEU A 17 -0.56 -5.05 4.01
C LEU A 17 -0.70 -4.63 5.47
N LYS A 18 0.39 -4.71 6.25
CA LYS A 18 0.38 -4.37 7.67
C LYS A 18 0.24 -2.88 7.92
N ALA A 19 0.81 -2.05 7.05
CA ALA A 19 0.60 -0.61 7.07
C ALA A 19 -0.87 -0.25 6.83
N ALA A 20 -1.50 -0.85 5.81
CA ALA A 20 -2.92 -0.63 5.52
C ALA A 20 -3.82 -0.99 6.71
N GLU A 21 -3.60 -2.16 7.33
CA GLU A 21 -4.33 -2.60 8.52
C GLU A 21 -4.18 -1.61 9.68
N LEU A 22 -2.94 -1.22 10.01
CA LEU A 22 -2.68 -0.33 11.14
C LEU A 22 -3.21 1.08 10.92
N PHE A 23 -3.00 1.65 9.72
CA PHE A 23 -3.51 2.98 9.38
C PHE A 23 -5.03 3.02 9.40
N ALA A 24 -5.72 1.96 8.92
CA ALA A 24 -7.18 1.89 8.97
C ALA A 24 -7.73 1.77 10.40
N GLN A 25 -7.05 1.03 11.27
CA GLN A 25 -7.53 0.78 12.64
C GLN A 25 -7.25 1.93 13.60
N ARG A 26 -6.10 2.59 13.46
CA ARG A 26 -5.61 3.56 14.46
C ARG A 26 -5.47 4.98 13.90
N GLY A 27 -5.49 5.13 12.58
CA GLY A 27 -5.20 6.39 11.89
C GLY A 27 -3.70 6.62 11.70
N PHE A 28 -3.35 7.31 10.60
CA PHE A 28 -1.96 7.52 10.17
C PHE A 28 -1.07 8.13 11.27
N GLU A 29 -1.50 9.21 11.92
CA GLU A 29 -0.70 9.92 12.93
C GLU A 29 -0.31 9.05 14.12
N SER A 30 -1.18 8.13 14.53
CA SER A 30 -0.98 7.28 15.72
C SER A 30 0.01 6.13 15.50
N VAL A 31 0.27 5.75 14.24
CA VAL A 31 1.09 4.58 13.90
C VAL A 31 2.54 5.02 13.72
N SER A 32 3.46 4.48 14.52
CA SER A 32 4.89 4.77 14.35
C SER A 32 5.55 3.82 13.34
N LEU A 33 6.72 4.21 12.81
CA LEU A 33 7.56 3.29 12.03
C LEU A 33 7.95 2.03 12.82
N ARG A 34 8.06 2.13 14.14
CA ARG A 34 8.34 0.98 15.01
C ARG A 34 7.17 -0.01 15.03
N ASP A 35 5.94 0.48 15.15
CA ASP A 35 4.74 -0.36 15.09
C ASP A 35 4.66 -1.11 13.76
N LEU A 36 4.99 -0.43 12.65
CA LEU A 36 5.03 -1.01 11.31
C LEU A 36 6.09 -2.11 11.20
N THR A 37 7.32 -1.85 11.65
CA THR A 37 8.41 -2.84 11.62
C THR A 37 8.08 -4.08 12.44
N GLN A 38 7.44 -3.90 13.60
CA GLN A 38 7.01 -5.01 14.45
C GLN A 38 5.87 -5.81 13.80
N ALA A 39 4.85 -5.14 13.26
CA ALA A 39 3.71 -5.81 12.66
C ALA A 39 4.05 -6.54 11.35
N ALA A 40 5.00 -6.02 10.58
CA ALA A 40 5.47 -6.64 9.34
C ALA A 40 6.63 -7.62 9.54
N GLU A 41 7.16 -7.75 10.76
CA GLU A 41 8.33 -8.60 11.10
C GLU A 41 9.54 -8.27 10.20
N VAL A 42 9.84 -6.97 10.10
CA VAL A 42 10.97 -6.43 9.32
C VAL A 42 11.78 -5.46 10.18
N ASN A 43 12.97 -5.10 9.72
CA ASN A 43 13.74 -4.03 10.34
C ASN A 43 13.42 -2.66 9.73
N LEU A 44 13.81 -1.59 10.41
CA LEU A 44 13.60 -0.21 9.94
C LEU A 44 14.31 0.09 8.62
N ALA A 45 15.47 -0.54 8.37
CA ALA A 45 16.22 -0.36 7.13
C ALA A 45 15.44 -0.88 5.92
N ALA A 46 14.72 -1.99 6.04
CA ALA A 46 13.87 -2.54 4.99
C ALA A 46 12.70 -1.59 4.67
N VAL A 47 12.04 -1.04 5.69
CA VAL A 47 10.96 -0.05 5.48
C VAL A 47 11.50 1.20 4.77
N ASN A 48 12.63 1.73 5.22
CA ASN A 48 13.25 2.89 4.58
C ASN A 48 13.77 2.57 3.16
N TYR A 49 14.28 1.36 2.92
CA TYR A 49 14.73 0.94 1.59
C TYR A 49 13.58 0.87 0.59
N HIS A 50 12.44 0.28 0.99
CA HIS A 50 11.30 0.10 0.08
C HIS A 50 10.45 1.35 -0.12
N PHE A 51 10.31 2.18 0.91
CA PHE A 51 9.34 3.28 0.91
C PHE A 51 9.96 4.65 1.17
N GLY A 52 11.18 4.72 1.70
CA GLY A 52 11.86 5.99 2.03
C GLY A 52 11.33 6.67 3.30
N SER A 53 10.02 6.90 3.39
CA SER A 53 9.40 7.54 4.56
C SER A 53 8.01 6.98 4.89
N LYS A 54 7.47 7.37 6.05
CA LYS A 54 6.12 7.00 6.48
C LYS A 54 5.05 7.64 5.57
N GLU A 55 5.30 8.86 5.11
CA GLU A 55 4.46 9.62 4.19
C GLU A 55 4.38 8.93 2.81
N ALA A 56 5.53 8.55 2.25
CA ALA A 56 5.55 7.80 1.00
C ALA A 56 4.87 6.42 1.14
N LEU A 57 5.02 5.76 2.28
CA LEU A 57 4.32 4.50 2.57
C LEU A 57 2.79 4.67 2.59
N ILE A 58 2.25 5.75 3.21
CA ILE A 58 0.79 5.97 3.20
C ILE A 58 0.27 6.30 1.80
N GLU A 59 1.01 7.06 0.99
CA GLU A 59 0.65 7.34 -0.40
C GLU A 59 0.51 6.04 -1.21
N GLU A 60 1.46 5.11 -1.03
CA GLU A 60 1.39 3.80 -1.66
C GLU A 60 0.22 2.95 -1.15
N VAL A 61 0.00 2.92 0.17
CA VAL A 61 -1.13 2.21 0.77
C VAL A 61 -2.46 2.73 0.20
N VAL A 62 -2.65 4.05 0.17
CA VAL A 62 -3.85 4.68 -0.38
C VAL A 62 -4.00 4.34 -1.86
N THR A 63 -2.93 4.44 -2.64
CA THR A 63 -2.92 4.09 -4.06
C THR A 63 -3.34 2.64 -4.27
N ARG A 64 -2.80 1.71 -3.49
CA ARG A 64 -3.11 0.28 -3.55
C ARG A 64 -4.59 0.00 -3.26
N VAL A 65 -5.15 0.68 -2.25
CA VAL A 65 -6.56 0.50 -1.86
C VAL A 65 -7.51 1.15 -2.86
N MET A 66 -7.19 2.36 -3.33
CA MET A 66 -8.07 3.14 -4.20
C MET A 66 -8.06 2.70 -5.65
N ARG A 67 -6.93 2.18 -6.17
CA ARG A 67 -6.82 1.74 -7.56
C ARG A 67 -7.94 0.77 -7.98
N PRO A 68 -8.16 -0.38 -7.31
CA PRO A 68 -9.22 -1.30 -7.73
C PRO A 68 -10.62 -0.68 -7.62
N MET A 69 -10.85 0.22 -6.66
CA MET A 69 -12.13 0.93 -6.53
C MET A 69 -12.36 1.88 -7.70
N ASN A 70 -11.31 2.59 -8.12
CA ASN A 70 -11.38 3.52 -9.25
C ASN A 70 -11.52 2.79 -10.58
N ASP A 71 -10.83 1.65 -10.74
CA ASP A 71 -10.94 0.81 -11.93
C ASP A 71 -12.37 0.29 -12.10
N GLU A 72 -12.99 -0.18 -11.01
CA GLU A 72 -14.39 -0.63 -11.06
C GLU A 72 -15.37 0.52 -11.30
N ARG A 73 -15.15 1.69 -10.68
CA ARG A 73 -15.96 2.88 -10.95
C ARG A 73 -15.92 3.27 -12.42
N LEU A 74 -14.73 3.26 -13.03
CA LEU A 74 -14.57 3.58 -14.45
C LEU A 74 -15.30 2.55 -15.32
N ARG A 75 -15.14 1.25 -15.02
CA ARG A 75 -15.85 0.18 -15.72
C ARG A 75 -17.38 0.34 -15.69
N LEU A 76 -17.92 0.80 -14.56
CA LEU A 76 -19.36 1.05 -14.42
C LEU A 76 -19.82 2.29 -15.21
N LEU A 77 -19.00 3.34 -15.26
CA LEU A 77 -19.27 4.51 -16.10
C LEU A 77 -19.30 4.14 -17.58
N ASP A 78 -18.30 3.40 -18.06
CA ASP A 78 -18.22 2.94 -19.46
C ASP A 78 -19.46 2.10 -19.84
N ALA A 79 -19.89 1.21 -18.93
CA ALA A 79 -21.08 0.39 -19.15
C ALA A 79 -22.38 1.22 -19.22
N ALA A 80 -22.50 2.25 -18.38
CA ALA A 80 -23.65 3.16 -18.39
C ALA A 80 -23.69 4.01 -19.66
N GLU A 81 -22.55 4.50 -20.13
CA GLU A 81 -22.43 5.25 -21.39
C GLU A 81 -22.79 4.40 -22.60
N ALA A 82 -22.31 3.14 -22.64
CA ALA A 82 -22.64 2.19 -23.70
C ALA A 82 -24.13 1.82 -23.73
N ALA A 83 -24.79 1.73 -22.57
CA ALA A 83 -26.22 1.42 -22.49
C ALA A 83 -27.13 2.61 -22.86
N ALA A 84 -26.59 3.83 -22.89
CA ALA A 84 -27.31 5.04 -23.27
C ALA A 84 -27.30 5.31 -24.80
N HIS A 85 -26.57 4.51 -25.58
CA HIS A 85 -26.50 4.54 -27.04
C HIS A 85 -27.27 3.35 -27.64
#